data_AF-A0A533UIC8-F1
#
_entry.id   AF-A0A533UIC8-F1
#
_cell.length_a   1.000
_cell.length_b   1.000
_cell.length_c   1.000
_cell.angle_alpha   90.00
_cell.angle_beta   90.00
_cell.angle_gamma   90.00
#
_symmetry.space_group_name_H-M   'P 1'
#
loop_
_entity.id
_entity.type
_entity.pdbx_description
1 polymer ?
#
loop_
_entity_poly.entity_id
_entity_poly.type
_entity_poly.pdbx_seq_one_letter_code
_entity_poly.pdbx_strand_id
1 'polypeptide(L)'
;MKTRIVAFASVSILILLVISVSPFAIKSASAHITKVFGNYLVTVGWENEPVYNGLLNAPIVEVKNGSGDSAKPVINALANMQILIKYGSVTKQLDFVPSSTVDGKLITRYH
;
A
#
# COMPACT_ATOMS: atom_id res chain seq x y z
N MET A 1 -7.82 -45.92 -28.24
CA MET A 1 -6.42 -45.49 -28.01
C MET A 1 -6.20 -44.03 -28.37
N LYS A 2 -6.58 -43.57 -29.59
CA LYS A 2 -6.44 -42.17 -30.05
C LYS A 2 -7.10 -41.12 -29.14
N THR A 3 -8.33 -41.36 -28.68
CA THR A 3 -9.07 -40.45 -27.78
C THR A 3 -8.41 -40.28 -26.41
N ARG A 4 -7.78 -41.33 -25.87
CA ARG A 4 -7.02 -41.26 -24.62
C ARG A 4 -5.73 -40.45 -24.79
N ILE A 5 -5.01 -40.66 -25.89
CA ILE A 5 -3.78 -39.92 -26.20
C ILE A 5 -4.07 -38.41 -26.38
N VAL A 6 -5.15 -38.08 -27.09
CA VAL A 6 -5.58 -36.67 -27.25
C VAL A 6 -5.96 -36.06 -25.90
N ALA A 7 -6.70 -36.77 -25.05
CA ALA A 7 -7.04 -36.28 -23.71
C ALA A 7 -5.80 -36.01 -22.84
N PHE A 8 -4.80 -36.92 -22.86
CA PHE A 8 -3.54 -36.71 -22.13
C PHE A 8 -2.76 -35.51 -22.67
N ALA A 9 -2.66 -35.36 -24.00
CA ALA A 9 -1.97 -34.23 -24.61
C ALA A 9 -2.63 -32.89 -24.25
N SER A 10 -3.97 -32.82 -24.28
CA SER A 10 -4.72 -31.63 -23.89
C SER A 10 -4.51 -31.23 -22.43
N VAL A 11 -4.49 -32.21 -21.52
CA VAL A 11 -4.22 -31.97 -20.10
C VAL A 11 -2.78 -31.48 -19.89
N SER A 12 -1.79 -32.08 -20.56
CA SER A 12 -0.40 -31.64 -20.49
C SER A 12 -0.20 -30.22 -21.02
N ILE A 13 -0.88 -29.85 -22.12
CA ILE A 13 -0.83 -28.48 -22.67
C ILE A 13 -1.45 -27.48 -21.70
N LEU A 14 -2.58 -27.82 -21.07
CA LEU A 14 -3.21 -26.96 -20.07
C LEU A 14 -2.31 -26.74 -18.85
N ILE A 15 -1.65 -27.81 -18.38
CA ILE A 15 -0.69 -27.73 -17.26
C ILE A 15 0.51 -26.84 -17.64
N LEU A 16 1.08 -27.01 -18.84
CA LEU A 16 2.16 -26.15 -19.31
C LEU A 16 1.72 -24.69 -19.40
N LEU A 17 0.49 -24.42 -19.85
CA LEU A 17 -0.06 -23.07 -19.94
C LEU A 17 -0.15 -22.43 -18.56
N VAL A 18 -0.71 -23.14 -17.57
CA VAL A 18 -0.84 -22.66 -16.18
C VAL A 18 0.54 -22.39 -15.55
N ILE A 19 1.51 -23.28 -15.76
CA ILE A 19 2.89 -23.09 -15.27
C ILE A 19 3.53 -21.88 -15.95
N SER A 20 3.33 -21.71 -17.27
CA SER A 20 3.91 -20.60 -18.03
C SER A 20 3.40 -19.22 -17.60
N VAL A 21 2.17 -19.12 -17.07
CA VAL A 21 1.61 -17.86 -16.58
C VAL A 21 1.88 -17.59 -15.09
N SER A 22 2.30 -18.61 -14.33
CA SER A 22 2.60 -18.50 -12.89
C SER A 22 3.71 -17.48 -12.51
N PRO A 23 4.79 -17.25 -13.30
CA PRO A 23 5.77 -16.23 -12.94
C PRO A 23 5.28 -14.79 -13.15
N PHE A 24 4.12 -14.57 -13.78
CA PHE A 24 3.44 -13.27 -13.80
C PHE A 24 2.63 -12.99 -12.53
N ALA A 25 2.90 -13.72 -11.43
CA ALA A 25 2.37 -13.41 -10.12
C ALA A 25 2.52 -11.90 -9.85
N ILE A 26 1.38 -11.22 -9.73
CA ILE A 26 1.28 -9.78 -9.55
C ILE A 26 2.09 -9.44 -8.30
N LYS A 27 3.25 -8.78 -8.46
CA LYS A 27 3.96 -8.24 -7.30
C LYS A 27 3.03 -7.23 -6.65
N SER A 28 2.78 -7.40 -5.35
CA SER A 28 2.06 -6.38 -4.57
C SER A 28 2.82 -5.07 -4.69
N ALA A 29 2.24 -4.11 -5.39
CA ALA A 29 2.78 -2.77 -5.47
C ALA A 29 2.37 -2.05 -4.20
N SER A 30 3.22 -2.15 -3.17
CA SER A 30 3.07 -1.35 -1.96
C SER A 30 3.38 0.10 -2.31
N ALA A 31 2.48 0.99 -1.94
CA ALA A 31 2.62 2.42 -2.17
C ALA A 31 2.93 3.18 -0.87
N HIS A 32 3.39 2.47 0.15
CA HIS A 32 3.82 3.06 1.41
C HIS A 32 5.28 2.74 1.75
N ILE A 33 5.86 3.61 2.56
CA ILE A 33 7.20 3.47 3.14
C ILE A 33 7.07 3.61 4.65
N THR A 34 7.60 2.63 5.37
CA THR A 34 7.71 2.69 6.84
C THR A 34 9.12 3.06 7.25
N LYS A 35 9.24 4.00 8.20
CA LYS A 35 10.50 4.42 8.82
C LYS A 35 10.40 4.29 10.34
N VAL A 36 11.51 3.89 10.95
CA VAL A 36 11.63 3.75 12.41
C VAL A 36 12.25 5.04 12.97
N PHE A 37 11.59 5.62 13.97
CA PHE A 37 12.08 6.77 14.73
C PHE A 37 12.03 6.44 16.23
N GLY A 38 13.15 6.00 16.80
CA GLY A 38 13.17 5.50 18.17
C GLY A 38 12.22 4.30 18.33
N ASN A 39 11.24 4.40 19.22
CA ASN A 39 10.20 3.39 19.41
C ASN A 39 8.94 3.63 18.56
N TYR A 40 9.02 4.45 17.51
CA TYR A 40 7.90 4.75 16.63
C TYR A 40 8.11 4.18 15.24
N LEU A 41 7.04 3.61 14.67
CA LEU A 41 6.93 3.27 13.27
C LEU A 41 6.06 4.32 12.60
N VAL A 42 6.63 5.03 11.63
CA VAL A 42 5.94 6.05 10.83
C VAL A 42 5.82 5.53 9.42
N THR A 43 4.60 5.26 8.99
CA THR A 43 4.27 4.80 7.64
C THR A 43 3.67 5.96 6.86
N VAL A 44 4.26 6.29 5.72
CA VAL A 44 3.73 7.29 4.78
C VAL A 44 3.36 6.57 3.51
N GLY A 45 2.14 6.78 3.01
CA GLY A 45 1.65 6.07 1.84
C GLY A 45 0.44 6.75 1.21
N TRP A 46 -0.36 5.96 0.50
CA TRP A 46 -1.59 6.41 -0.14
C TRP A 46 -2.81 5.74 0.48
N GLU A 47 -3.96 6.43 0.45
CA GLU A 47 -5.21 5.93 1.00
C GLU A 47 -5.66 4.63 0.31
N ASN A 48 -5.51 4.58 -1.02
CA ASN A 48 -5.85 3.41 -1.84
C ASN A 48 -4.59 2.82 -2.50
N GLU A 49 -4.42 1.50 -2.40
CA GLU A 49 -3.32 0.76 -3.04
C GLU A 49 -3.86 -0.36 -3.96
N PRO A 50 -3.23 -0.62 -5.12
CA PRO A 50 -2.08 0.09 -5.67
C PRO A 50 -2.49 1.45 -6.27
N VAL A 51 -1.53 2.36 -6.43
CA VAL A 51 -1.80 3.70 -6.97
C VAL A 51 -1.93 3.64 -8.48
N TYR A 52 -3.03 4.16 -9.02
CA TYR A 52 -3.28 4.25 -10.45
C TYR A 52 -3.24 5.69 -10.94
N ASN A 53 -2.62 5.91 -12.11
CA ASN A 53 -2.63 7.21 -12.78
C ASN A 53 -4.06 7.61 -13.16
N GLY A 54 -4.40 8.89 -12.97
CA GLY A 54 -5.71 9.44 -13.33
C GLY A 54 -6.82 9.21 -12.30
N LEU A 55 -6.57 8.42 -11.25
CA LEU A 55 -7.47 8.30 -10.11
C LEU A 55 -7.00 9.22 -8.98
N LEU A 56 -7.95 9.96 -8.40
CA LEU A 56 -7.67 10.78 -7.22
C LEU A 56 -7.30 9.86 -6.05
N ASN A 57 -6.23 10.22 -5.36
CA ASN A 57 -5.77 9.53 -4.16
C ASN A 57 -5.22 10.55 -3.17
N ALA A 58 -5.19 10.18 -1.89
CA ALA A 58 -4.74 11.06 -0.81
C ALA A 58 -3.52 10.46 -0.13
N PRO A 59 -2.49 11.26 0.20
CA PRO A 59 -1.42 10.77 1.05
C PRO A 59 -1.94 10.57 2.47
N ILE A 60 -1.42 9.54 3.12
CA ILE A 60 -1.73 9.19 4.51
C ILE A 60 -0.45 9.13 5.32
N VAL A 61 -0.61 9.30 6.63
CA VAL A 61 0.44 9.02 7.60
C VAL A 61 -0.15 8.16 8.71
N GLU A 62 0.50 7.05 9.02
CA GLU A 62 0.17 6.21 10.16
C GLU A 62 1.35 6.22 11.14
N VAL A 63 1.05 6.42 12.42
CA VAL A 63 2.07 6.42 13.48
C VAL A 63 1.70 5.37 14.51
N LYS A 64 2.63 4.45 14.75
CA LYS A 64 2.52 3.41 15.77
C LYS A 64 3.68 3.48 16.75
N ASN A 65 3.45 3.13 18.00
CA ASN A 65 4.45 3.01 19.06
C ASN A 65 4.72 1.52 19.35
N GLY A 66 5.98 1.12 19.33
CA GLY A 66 6.44 -0.25 19.45
C GLY A 66 7.13 -0.73 18.18
N SER A 67 7.26 -2.05 18.06
CA SER A 67 7.92 -2.70 16.93
C SER A 67 7.09 -3.86 16.40
N GLY A 68 7.20 -4.11 15.09
CA GLY A 68 6.47 -5.18 14.40
C GLY A 68 4.96 -5.05 14.52
N ASP A 69 4.27 -6.20 14.49
CA ASP A 69 2.81 -6.27 14.42
C ASP A 69 2.12 -5.93 15.74
N SER A 70 2.85 -5.87 16.85
CA SER A 70 2.32 -5.51 18.17
C SER A 70 2.32 -4.00 18.44
N ALA A 71 2.83 -3.20 17.50
CA ALA A 71 2.91 -1.76 17.63
C ALA A 71 1.51 -1.13 17.69
N LYS A 72 1.29 -0.26 18.68
CA LYS A 72 -0.01 0.35 18.97
C LYS A 72 -0.18 1.69 18.26
N PRO A 73 -1.37 2.02 17.74
CA PRO A 73 -1.63 3.30 17.10
C PRO A 73 -1.42 4.47 18.06
N VAL A 74 -0.83 5.56 17.57
CA VAL A 74 -0.68 6.81 18.30
C VAL A 74 -1.75 7.78 17.82
N ILE A 75 -2.74 8.03 18.67
CA ILE A 75 -3.83 8.96 18.35
C ILE A 75 -3.29 10.38 18.27
N ASN A 76 -3.72 11.15 17.27
CA ASN A 76 -3.34 12.55 17.08
C ASN A 76 -1.82 12.79 16.94
N ALA A 77 -1.06 11.83 16.40
CA ALA A 77 0.40 11.88 16.35
C ALA A 77 0.99 13.14 15.65
N LEU A 78 0.23 13.75 14.75
CA LEU A 78 0.67 14.92 13.96
C LEU A 78 -0.04 16.22 14.37
N ALA A 79 -0.78 16.25 15.49
CA ALA A 79 -1.65 17.39 15.86
C ALA A 79 -0.95 18.76 15.95
N ASN A 80 0.38 18.77 16.07
CA ASN A 80 1.20 19.99 16.12
C ASN A 80 2.34 20.00 15.09
N MET A 81 2.24 19.20 14.03
CA MET A 81 3.25 19.12 12.98
C MET A 81 2.81 19.89 11.74
N GLN A 82 3.71 20.70 11.21
CA GLN A 82 3.57 21.25 9.86
C GLN A 82 4.19 20.27 8.87
N ILE A 83 3.39 19.77 7.93
CA ILE A 83 3.85 18.81 6.93
C ILE A 83 3.85 19.46 5.56
N LEU A 84 4.99 19.39 4.89
CA LEU A 84 5.21 19.97 3.57
C LEU A 84 5.54 18.84 2.60
N ILE A 85 4.81 18.77 1.49
CA ILE A 85 5.17 17.92 0.35
C ILE A 85 5.85 18.78 -0.70
N LYS A 86 6.99 18.29 -1.20
CA LYS A 86 7.71 18.90 -2.32
C LYS A 86 7.68 17.97 -3.52
N TYR A 87 7.25 18.49 -4.67
CA TYR A 87 7.31 17.82 -5.96
C TYR A 87 7.86 18.79 -7.01
N GLY A 88 9.03 18.47 -7.57
CA GLY A 88 9.77 19.39 -8.43
C GLY A 88 10.07 20.71 -7.70
N SER A 89 9.61 21.82 -8.26
CA SER A 89 9.70 23.17 -7.66
C SER A 89 8.52 23.55 -6.78
N VAL A 90 7.46 22.72 -6.72
CA VAL A 90 6.25 23.00 -5.95
C VAL A 90 6.39 22.47 -4.54
N THR A 91 6.11 23.33 -3.55
CA THR A 91 5.95 22.96 -2.14
C THR A 91 4.51 23.24 -1.74
N LYS A 92 3.82 22.25 -1.16
CA LYS A 92 2.48 22.40 -0.60
C LYS A 92 2.47 21.98 0.86
N GLN A 93 1.90 22.81 1.72
CA GLN A 93 1.56 22.37 3.07
C GLN A 93 0.34 21.44 2.99
N LEU A 94 0.37 20.37 3.76
CA LEU A 94 -0.75 19.46 3.93
C LEU A 94 -1.18 19.43 5.39
N ASP A 95 -2.48 19.54 5.58
CA ASP A 95 -3.11 19.39 6.87
C ASP A 95 -3.67 17.97 7.00
N PHE A 96 -3.30 17.31 8.09
CA PHE A 96 -3.71 15.95 8.39
C PHE A 96 -4.69 15.94 9.56
N VAL A 97 -5.73 15.12 9.45
CA VAL A 97 -6.70 14.89 10.51
C VAL A 97 -6.82 13.39 10.81
N PRO A 98 -7.21 13.03 12.04
CA PRO A 98 -7.48 11.64 12.39
C PRO A 98 -8.52 11.02 11.45
N SER A 99 -8.25 9.81 11.00
CA SER A 99 -9.24 8.99 10.32
C SER A 99 -10.39 8.67 11.28
N SER A 100 -11.61 8.63 10.75
CA SER A 100 -12.80 8.22 11.50
C SER A 100 -13.00 6.71 11.56
N THR A 101 -12.20 5.94 10.81
CA THR A 101 -12.37 4.48 10.64
C THR A 101 -11.18 3.66 11.09
N VAL A 102 -10.00 4.26 11.23
CA VAL A 102 -8.75 3.56 11.56
C VAL A 102 -7.94 4.37 12.58
N ASP A 103 -7.70 3.78 13.74
CA ASP A 103 -6.93 4.41 14.81
C ASP A 103 -5.47 4.65 14.41
N GLY A 104 -4.92 5.81 14.78
CA GLY A 104 -3.53 6.20 14.50
C GLY A 104 -3.23 6.50 13.03
N LYS A 105 -4.21 6.31 12.13
CA LYS A 105 -4.16 6.76 10.75
C LYS A 105 -4.61 8.21 10.64
N LEU A 106 -3.87 8.99 9.89
CA LEU A 106 -4.13 10.39 9.62
C LEU A 106 -4.28 10.57 8.11
N ILE A 107 -5.36 11.24 7.71
CA ILE A 107 -5.73 11.48 6.31
C ILE A 107 -5.65 12.97 6.01
N THR A 108 -5.35 13.31 4.75
CA THR A 108 -5.38 14.72 4.31
C THR A 108 -6.80 15.26 4.30
N ARG A 109 -6.97 16.52 4.72
CA ARG A 109 -8.21 17.24 4.45
C ARG A 109 -8.27 17.58 2.96
N TYR A 110 -9.32 17.13 2.29
CA TYR A 110 -9.67 17.63 0.96
C TYR A 110 -10.15 19.09 1.12
N HIS A 111 -9.45 20.02 0.48
CA HIS A 111 -9.88 21.41 0.29
C HIS A 111 -10.38 21.59 -1.15
#